data_AF-A0A3B8QTL2-F1
#
_entry.id   AF-A0A3B8QTL2-F1
#
_cell.length_a   1.000
_cell.length_b   1.000
_cell.length_c   1.000
_cell.angle_alpha   90.00
_cell.angle_beta   90.00
_cell.angle_gamma   90.00
#
_symmetry.space_group_name_H-M   'P 1'
#
loop_
_entity.id
_entity.type
_entity.pdbx_description
1 polymer ?
#
loop_
_entity_poly.entity_id
_entity_poly.type
_entity_poly.pdbx_seq_one_letter_code
_entity_poly.pdbx_strand_id
1 'polypeptide(L)' 'MSDLPKPKRWKMILISWLFVYPVVNVMFALIFPLLADLPQLVMTLVFTLILVPLMGIVLPKLHQYFWAWITK' A
#
# COMPACT_ATOMS: atom_id res chain seq x y z
N MET A 1 -12.34 20.45 26.13
CA MET A 1 -11.65 19.43 25.31
C MET A 1 -11.47 19.98 23.92
N SER A 2 -10.24 20.21 23.47
CA SER A 2 -9.95 20.61 22.09
C SER A 2 -10.38 19.49 21.13
N ASP A 3 -11.24 19.80 20.17
CA ASP A 3 -11.61 18.89 19.07
C ASP A 3 -10.34 18.50 18.30
N LEU A 4 -9.81 17.31 18.60
CA LEU A 4 -8.74 16.74 17.80
C LEU A 4 -9.28 16.56 16.38
N PRO A 5 -8.64 17.14 15.36
CA PRO A 5 -9.14 17.07 14.00
C PRO A 5 -9.15 15.61 13.56
N LYS A 6 -10.36 15.06 13.39
CA LYS A 6 -10.53 13.65 13.05
C LYS A 6 -10.07 13.40 11.61
N PRO A 7 -9.19 12.42 11.38
CA PRO A 7 -8.77 12.09 10.04
C PRO A 7 -9.98 11.64 9.20
N LYS A 8 -10.19 12.28 8.05
CA LYS A 8 -11.29 11.93 7.14
C LYS A 8 -11.01 10.55 6.54
N ARG A 9 -11.84 9.55 6.88
CA ARG A 9 -11.67 8.14 6.46
C ARG A 9 -11.50 7.99 4.95
N TRP A 10 -12.24 8.75 4.14
CA TRP A 10 -12.14 8.70 2.68
C TRP A 10 -10.76 9.13 2.16
N LYS A 11 -10.10 10.10 2.82
CA LYS A 11 -8.76 10.56 2.45
C LYS A 11 -7.70 9.50 2.73
N MET A 12 -7.84 8.80 3.86
CA MET A 12 -6.97 7.67 4.19
C MET A 12 -7.13 6.53 3.18
N ILE A 13 -8.37 6.20 2.80
CA ILE A 13 -8.66 5.18 1.77
C ILE A 13 -8.06 5.60 0.42
N LEU A 14 -8.22 6.86 0.01
CA LEU A 14 -7.66 7.38 -1.24
C LEU A 14 -6.13 7.25 -1.26
N ILE A 15 -5.45 7.63 -0.18
CA ILE A 15 -3.99 7.51 -0.07
C ILE A 15 -3.56 6.05 -0.16
N SER A 16 -4.22 5.15 0.57
CA SER A 16 -3.92 3.73 0.51
C SER A 16 -4.15 3.16 -0.89
N TRP A 17 -5.23 3.54 -1.57
CA TRP A 17 -5.52 3.12 -2.94
C TRP A 17 -4.46 3.61 -3.93
N LEU A 18 -4.09 4.89 -3.84
CA LEU A 18 -3.09 5.53 -4.70
C LEU A 18 -1.68 4.96 -4.45
N PHE A 19 -1.41 4.43 -3.26
CA PHE A 19 -0.19 3.68 -2.97
C PHE A 19 -0.24 2.25 -3.54
N VAL A 20 -1.32 1.51 -3.28
CA VAL A 20 -1.42 0.09 -3.63
C VAL A 20 -1.43 -0.11 -5.14
N TYR A 21 -2.18 0.69 -5.89
CA TYR A 21 -2.31 0.54 -7.34
C TYR A 21 -0.97 0.54 -8.10
N PRO A 22 -0.09 1.55 -7.96
CA PRO A 22 1.20 1.56 -8.64
C PRO A 22 2.13 0.45 -8.12
N VAL A 23 2.13 0.15 -6.82
CA VAL A 23 2.95 -0.91 -6.25
C VAL A 23 2.60 -2.26 -6.85
N VAL A 24 1.31 -2.59 -6.92
CA VAL A 24 0.83 -3.83 -7.55
C VAL A 24 1.24 -3.91 -9.01
N ASN A 25 1.10 -2.83 -9.78
CA ASN A 25 1.51 -2.79 -11.19
C ASN A 25 3.02 -2.97 -11.36
N VAL A 26 3.85 -2.33 -10.52
CA VAL A 26 5.31 -2.52 -10.51
C VAL A 26 5.67 -3.96 -10.18
N MET A 27 5.00 -4.56 -9.20
CA MET A 27 5.21 -5.96 -8.86
C MET A 27 4.79 -6.90 -9.99
N PHE A 28 3.69 -6.63 -10.70
CA PHE A 28 3.34 -7.39 -11.91
C PHE A 28 4.40 -7.22 -13.00
N ALA A 29 4.91 -6.02 -13.22
CA ALA A 29 5.92 -5.80 -14.26
C ALA A 29 7.28 -6.45 -13.94
N LEU A 30 7.65 -6.55 -12.65
CA LEU A 30 8.97 -7.04 -12.24
C LEU A 30 8.95 -8.49 -11.74
N ILE A 31 7.97 -8.88 -10.92
CA ILE A 31 7.98 -10.17 -10.21
C ILE A 31 7.36 -11.27 -11.07
N PHE A 32 6.24 -11.01 -11.75
CA PHE A 32 5.60 -12.03 -12.59
C PHE A 32 6.51 -12.60 -13.68
N PRO A 33 7.30 -11.81 -14.45
CA PRO A 33 8.21 -12.40 -15.42
C PRO A 33 9.32 -13.22 -14.77
N LEU A 34 9.74 -12.87 -13.55
CA LEU A 34 10.76 -13.63 -12.80
C LEU A 34 10.25 -14.97 -12.25
N LEU A 35 8.95 -15.06 -11.98
CA LEU A 35 8.33 -16.25 -11.38
C LEU A 35 7.49 -17.05 -12.36
N ALA A 36 7.54 -16.76 -13.67
CA ALA A 36 6.62 -17.25 -14.69
C ALA A 36 6.46 -18.79 -14.73
N ASP A 37 7.51 -19.53 -14.36
CA ASP A 37 7.53 -21.01 -14.41
C ASP A 37 7.04 -21.67 -13.10
N LEU A 38 6.73 -20.88 -12.06
CA LEU A 38 6.30 -21.41 -10.76
C LEU A 38 4.78 -21.66 -10.72
N PRO A 39 4.30 -22.54 -9.82
CA PRO A 39 2.87 -22.66 -9.57
C PRO A 39 2.27 -21.33 -9.09
N GLN A 40 1.03 -21.04 -9.50
CA GLN A 40 0.30 -19.81 -9.12
C GLN A 40 0.34 -19.54 -7.61
N LEU A 41 0.21 -20.58 -6.77
CA LEU A 41 0.25 -20.47 -5.31
C LEU A 41 1.61 -19.94 -4.79
N VAL A 42 2.71 -20.30 -5.45
CA VAL A 42 4.04 -19.84 -5.07
C VAL A 42 4.24 -18.39 -5.52
N MET A 43 3.80 -18.05 -6.74
CA MET A 43 3.86 -16.67 -7.23
C MET A 43 3.12 -15.71 -6.30
N THR A 44 1.90 -16.07 -5.88
CA THR A 44 1.10 -15.25 -4.97
C THR A 44 1.68 -15.20 -3.56
N LEU A 45 2.31 -16.29 -3.08
CA LEU A 45 3.03 -16.28 -1.81
C LEU A 45 4.20 -15.29 -1.83
N VAL A 46 5.04 -15.32 -2.86
CA VAL A 46 6.16 -14.38 -3.01
C VAL A 46 5.65 -12.95 -3.11
N PHE A 47 4.60 -12.73 -3.91
CA PHE A 47 3.97 -11.42 -4.04
C PHE A 47 3.46 -10.88 -2.69
N THR A 48 2.74 -11.69 -1.91
CA THR A 48 2.21 -11.26 -0.60
C THR A 48 3.30 -11.03 0.43
N LEU A 49 4.35 -11.86 0.44
CA LEU A 49 5.52 -11.70 1.31
C LEU A 49 6.27 -10.39 1.08
N ILE A 50 6.20 -9.81 -0.12
CA ILE A 50 6.81 -8.52 -0.43
C ILE A 50 5.81 -7.37 -0.20
N LEU A 51 4.58 -7.52 -0.69
CA LEU A 51 3.59 -6.46 -0.65
C LEU A 51 3.19 -6.11 0.80
N VAL A 52 2.96 -7.10 1.65
CA VAL A 52 2.44 -6.87 3.01
C VAL A 52 3.45 -6.10 3.88
N PRO A 53 4.74 -6.49 3.97
CA PRO A 53 5.72 -5.72 4.71
C PRO A 53 5.94 -4.31 4.13
N LEU A 54 5.94 -4.19 2.80
CA LEU A 54 6.08 -2.90 2.13
C LEU A 54 4.93 -1.95 2.52
N MET A 55 3.69 -2.43 2.47
CA MET A 55 2.52 -1.68 2.94
C MET A 55 2.64 -1.36 4.43
N GLY A 56 3.00 -2.33 5.28
CA GLY A 56 3.13 -2.15 6.72
C GLY A 56 4.14 -1.08 7.13
N ILE A 57 5.19 -0.86 6.33
CA ILE A 57 6.21 0.16 6.60
C ILE A 57 5.87 1.50 5.94
N VAL A 58 5.35 1.48 4.71
CA VAL A 58 5.20 2.70 3.91
C VAL A 58 3.87 3.39 4.13
N LEU A 59 2.74 2.66 4.28
CA LEU A 59 1.43 3.29 4.51
C LEU A 59 1.45 4.21 5.75
N PRO A 60 1.97 3.79 6.92
CA PRO A 60 1.99 4.65 8.10
C PRO A 60 2.79 5.93 7.85
N LYS A 61 3.93 5.82 7.16
CA LYS A 61 4.76 6.98 6.80
C LYS A 61 4.03 7.91 5.82
N LEU A 62 3.32 7.36 4.85
CA LEU A 62 2.54 8.14 3.90
C LEU A 62 1.38 8.86 4.60
N HIS A 63 0.64 8.17 5.47
CA HIS A 63 -0.42 8.80 6.27
C HIS A 63 0.12 9.89 7.20
N GLN A 64 1.31 9.71 7.78
CA GLN A 64 1.99 10.76 8.55
C GLN A 64 2.38 11.96 7.67
N TYR A 65 2.90 11.72 6.47
CA TYR A 65 3.28 12.80 5.54
C TYR A 65 2.08 13.63 5.09
N PHE A 66 0.97 12.94 4.77
CA PHE A 66 -0.29 13.59 4.39
C PHE A 66 -1.18 13.96 5.58
N TRP A 67 -0.69 13.87 6.82
CA TRP A 67 -1.51 14.08 8.02
C TRP A 67 -2.21 15.43 8.01
N ALA A 68 -1.47 16.50 7.68
CA ALA A 68 -2.02 17.86 7.57
C ALA A 68 -3.15 17.96 6.53
N TRP A 69 -3.12 17.16 5.47
CA TRP A 69 -4.19 17.10 4.48
C TRP A 69 -5.34 16.20 4.92
N ILE A 70 -5.06 15.08 5.60
CA ILE A 70 -6.06 14.13 6.10
C ILE A 70 -6.94 14.76 7.19
N THR A 71 -6.35 15.61 8.05
CA THR A 71 -7.02 16.27 9.17
C THR A 71 -7.72 17.58 8.79
N LYS A 72 -7.46 18.12 7.59
CA LYS A 72 -8.12 19.33 7.04
C LYS A 72 -9.41 18.97 6.31
#